data_AF-A0A7S4KLY4-F1
#
_entry.id   AF-A0A7S4KLY4-F1
#
_cell.length_a   1.000
_cell.length_b   1.000
_cell.length_c   1.000
_cell.angle_alpha   90.00
_cell.angle_beta   90.00
_cell.angle_gamma   90.00
#
_symmetry.space_group_name_H-M   'P 1'
#
loop_
_entity.id
_entity.type
_entity.pdbx_description
1 polymer ?
#
loop_
_entity_poly.entity_id
_entity_poly.type
_entity_poly.pdbx_seq_one_letter_code
_entity_poly.pdbx_strand_id
1 'polypeptide(L)'
;RLRLNAEGIDCVLQLQESGKWPDEVEAMRTLTSAFYLQMARCLNEMESSSFVAKAFSDHLQVLGNGYAFRLYIWNNREVKLLKAMGEKAEAIMLEEEFFHRPQHVASLVAVSQKFPAMPGTLRLCKRWVASSFLSTEVREEVVELLVASCFISPLPFAPPASPLAGFIRFLWLISTFDWEGTPLVVDLEFDSNPMTNELYKECVDAAEVARDQAGGAPICVCTR
;
A
#
# COMPACT_ATOMS: atom_id res chain seq x y z
N ARG A 1 2.55 -31.00 -6.19
CA ARG A 1 2.20 -30.69 -4.78
C ARG A 1 2.31 -29.18 -4.60
N LEU A 2 1.19 -28.47 -4.61
CA LEU A 2 1.16 -27.02 -4.39
C LEU A 2 1.65 -26.76 -2.95
N ARG A 3 2.69 -25.94 -2.80
CA ARG A 3 3.23 -25.58 -1.48
C ARG A 3 2.36 -24.48 -0.89
N LEU A 4 1.80 -24.72 0.29
CA LEU A 4 0.89 -23.82 1.02
C LEU A 4 1.59 -22.58 1.62
N ASN A 5 2.91 -22.45 1.45
CA ASN A 5 3.69 -21.26 1.85
C ASN A 5 4.25 -20.53 0.61
N ALA A 6 3.50 -20.50 -0.49
CA ALA A 6 3.85 -19.69 -1.63
C ALA A 6 3.59 -18.21 -1.30
N GLU A 7 4.53 -17.33 -1.67
CA GLU A 7 4.32 -15.90 -1.70
C GLU A 7 3.10 -15.62 -2.59
N GLY A 8 2.12 -14.89 -2.05
CA GLY A 8 0.81 -14.72 -2.65
C GLY A 8 0.50 -13.25 -2.91
N ILE A 9 -0.37 -13.01 -3.89
CA ILE A 9 -0.93 -11.68 -4.16
C ILE A 9 -1.97 -11.38 -3.08
N ASP A 10 -1.78 -10.30 -2.35
CA ASP A 10 -2.70 -9.89 -1.30
C ASP A 10 -3.90 -9.18 -1.88
N CYS A 11 -5.09 -9.54 -1.40
CA CYS A 11 -6.34 -8.90 -1.78
C CYS A 11 -7.16 -8.63 -0.53
N VAL A 12 -7.70 -7.41 -0.46
CA VAL A 12 -8.57 -6.99 0.64
C VAL A 12 -10.03 -7.10 0.20
N LEU A 13 -10.84 -7.72 1.06
CA LEU A 13 -12.27 -7.92 0.89
C LEU A 13 -13.01 -7.02 1.86
N GLN A 14 -13.97 -6.24 1.37
CA GLN A 14 -14.89 -5.48 2.19
C GLN A 14 -16.27 -6.13 2.14
N LEU A 15 -16.74 -6.60 3.29
CA LEU A 15 -18.10 -7.11 3.43
C LEU A 15 -19.09 -5.95 3.58
N GLN A 16 -20.38 -6.21 3.29
CA GLN A 16 -21.43 -5.23 3.53
C GLN A 16 -21.50 -4.85 5.02
N GLU A 17 -21.87 -3.60 5.29
CA GLU A 17 -22.05 -3.13 6.66
C GLU A 17 -23.17 -3.90 7.35
N SER A 18 -22.90 -4.35 8.57
CA SER A 18 -23.84 -5.11 9.37
C SER A 18 -23.76 -4.67 10.83
N GLY A 19 -24.92 -4.52 11.47
CA GLY A 19 -25.00 -4.31 12.92
C GLY A 19 -24.58 -5.53 13.74
N LYS A 20 -24.46 -6.71 13.10
CA LYS A 20 -24.21 -8.01 13.78
C LYS A 20 -22.73 -8.31 14.01
N TRP A 21 -21.83 -7.40 13.67
CA TRP A 21 -20.42 -7.56 14.01
C TRP A 21 -20.24 -7.48 15.54
N PRO A 22 -19.45 -8.38 16.15
CA PRO A 22 -19.18 -8.35 17.58
C PRO A 22 -18.55 -7.03 18.04
N ASP A 23 -18.77 -6.68 19.30
CA ASP A 23 -18.20 -5.49 19.95
C ASP A 23 -16.88 -5.79 20.70
N GLU A 24 -16.32 -6.99 20.51
CA GLU A 24 -15.05 -7.44 21.08
C GLU A 24 -14.11 -7.92 19.97
N VAL A 25 -12.83 -7.56 20.05
CA VAL A 25 -11.82 -7.84 19.02
C VAL A 25 -11.64 -9.34 18.79
N GLU A 26 -11.53 -10.13 19.86
CA GLU A 26 -11.36 -11.60 19.74
C GLU A 26 -12.57 -12.27 19.10
N ALA A 27 -13.78 -11.85 19.49
CA ALA A 27 -15.02 -12.35 18.90
C ALA A 27 -15.11 -11.96 17.41
N MET A 28 -14.68 -10.74 17.05
CA MET A 28 -14.63 -10.29 15.67
C MET A 28 -13.67 -11.12 14.83
N ARG A 29 -12.44 -11.35 15.31
CA ARG A 29 -11.44 -12.20 14.64
C ARG A 29 -11.91 -13.66 14.49
N THR A 30 -12.59 -14.18 15.50
CA THR A 30 -13.18 -15.53 15.47
C THR A 30 -14.27 -15.62 14.40
N LEU A 31 -15.14 -14.59 14.31
CA LEU A 31 -16.16 -14.53 13.27
C LEU A 31 -15.54 -14.39 11.87
N THR A 32 -14.50 -13.58 11.72
CA THR A 32 -13.73 -13.44 10.47
C THR A 32 -13.10 -14.78 10.05
N SER A 33 -12.52 -15.53 10.99
CA SER A 33 -12.03 -16.90 10.74
C SER A 33 -13.15 -17.85 10.26
N ALA A 34 -14.35 -17.73 10.83
CA ALA A 34 -15.50 -18.52 10.40
C ALA A 34 -15.93 -18.17 8.96
N PHE A 35 -15.85 -16.90 8.56
CA PHE A 35 -16.07 -16.49 7.17
C PHE A 35 -15.05 -17.15 6.23
N TYR A 36 -13.76 -17.12 6.57
CA TYR A 36 -12.73 -17.78 5.76
C TYR A 36 -12.98 -19.28 5.60
N LEU A 37 -13.39 -19.98 6.67
CA LEU A 37 -13.74 -21.39 6.62
C LEU A 37 -14.91 -21.65 5.66
N GLN A 38 -15.95 -20.83 5.73
CA GLN A 38 -17.11 -20.98 4.86
C GLN A 38 -16.77 -20.68 3.40
N MET A 39 -16.00 -19.62 3.13
CA MET A 39 -15.52 -19.29 1.79
C MET A 39 -14.64 -20.40 1.21
N ALA A 40 -13.73 -20.96 2.01
CA ALA A 40 -12.88 -22.06 1.58
C ALA A 40 -13.70 -23.30 1.18
N ARG A 41 -14.72 -23.65 1.97
CA ARG A 41 -15.66 -24.74 1.64
C ARG A 41 -16.36 -24.47 0.31
N CYS A 42 -16.98 -23.31 0.18
CA CYS A 42 -17.69 -22.93 -1.04
C CYS A 42 -16.79 -22.99 -2.28
N LEU A 43 -15.55 -22.50 -2.21
CA LEU A 43 -14.61 -22.52 -3.34
C LEU A 43 -14.17 -23.95 -3.70
N ASN A 44 -13.93 -24.81 -2.70
CA ASN A 44 -13.50 -26.19 -2.93
C ASN A 44 -14.63 -27.10 -3.42
N GLU A 45 -15.89 -26.79 -3.11
CA GLU A 45 -17.07 -27.53 -3.57
C GLU A 45 -17.49 -27.17 -5.01
N MET A 46 -16.93 -26.11 -5.60
CA MET A 46 -17.18 -25.76 -6.99
C MET A 46 -16.49 -26.76 -7.94
N GLU A 47 -17.26 -27.70 -8.49
CA GLU A 47 -16.78 -28.79 -9.36
C GLU A 47 -15.97 -28.33 -10.58
N SER A 48 -16.16 -27.09 -11.04
CA SER A 48 -15.50 -26.52 -12.22
C SER A 48 -14.23 -25.71 -11.91
N SER A 49 -13.83 -25.61 -10.64
CA SER A 49 -12.75 -24.73 -10.23
C SER A 49 -11.40 -25.46 -10.22
N SER A 50 -10.40 -24.90 -10.91
CA SER A 50 -8.99 -25.31 -10.75
C SER A 50 -8.35 -24.75 -9.48
N PHE A 51 -9.17 -24.21 -8.58
CA PHE A 51 -8.74 -23.52 -7.38
C PHE A 51 -8.80 -24.45 -6.17
N VAL A 52 -7.82 -24.28 -5.28
CA VAL A 52 -7.76 -24.93 -3.97
C VAL A 52 -7.70 -23.82 -2.93
N ALA A 53 -8.70 -23.77 -2.06
CA ALA A 53 -8.83 -22.76 -1.02
C ALA A 53 -8.55 -23.36 0.36
N LYS A 54 -7.80 -22.65 1.20
CA LYS A 54 -7.50 -23.03 2.58
C LYS A 54 -7.63 -21.83 3.50
N ALA A 55 -8.48 -21.95 4.52
CA ALA A 55 -8.62 -20.95 5.56
C ALA A 55 -7.49 -21.03 6.59
N PHE A 56 -7.00 -19.88 7.01
CA PHE A 56 -6.12 -19.65 8.15
C PHE A 56 -6.84 -18.74 9.17
N SER A 57 -6.21 -18.45 10.30
CA SER A 57 -6.80 -17.61 11.37
C SER A 57 -6.96 -16.15 10.96
N ASP A 58 -6.10 -15.66 10.08
CA ASP A 58 -5.96 -14.27 9.69
C ASP A 58 -6.34 -14.01 8.22
N HIS A 59 -6.26 -15.03 7.36
CA HIS A 59 -6.55 -14.91 5.93
C HIS A 59 -7.11 -16.20 5.31
N LEU A 60 -7.58 -16.07 4.06
CA LEU A 60 -7.92 -17.20 3.19
C LEU A 60 -6.91 -17.28 2.05
N GLN A 61 -6.23 -18.43 1.91
CA GLN A 61 -5.32 -18.66 0.79
C GLN A 61 -6.04 -19.39 -0.34
N VAL A 62 -5.92 -18.90 -1.56
CA VAL A 62 -6.50 -19.52 -2.77
C VAL A 62 -5.40 -19.76 -3.79
N LEU A 63 -5.23 -21.01 -4.20
CA LEU A 63 -4.22 -21.46 -5.15
C LEU A 63 -4.90 -21.92 -6.43
N GLY A 64 -4.49 -21.41 -7.59
CA GLY A 64 -5.00 -21.91 -8.86
C GLY A 64 -4.37 -21.23 -10.07
N ASN A 65 -4.34 -21.94 -11.19
CA ASN A 65 -3.79 -21.47 -12.47
C ASN A 65 -2.33 -20.94 -12.38
N GLY A 66 -1.52 -21.47 -11.45
CA GLY A 66 -0.14 -21.04 -11.23
C GLY A 66 0.04 -19.82 -10.32
N TYR A 67 -1.06 -19.28 -9.77
CA TYR A 67 -1.05 -18.14 -8.86
C TYR A 67 -1.47 -18.55 -7.45
N ALA A 68 -1.04 -17.73 -6.49
CA ALA A 68 -1.47 -17.79 -5.09
C ALA A 68 -2.05 -16.43 -4.71
N PHE A 69 -3.22 -16.43 -4.08
CA PHE A 69 -3.87 -15.24 -3.55
C PHE A 69 -4.06 -15.39 -2.05
N ARG A 70 -3.87 -14.31 -1.29
CA ARG A 70 -4.23 -14.21 0.12
C ARG A 70 -5.32 -13.19 0.26
N LEU A 71 -6.49 -13.63 0.73
CA LEU A 71 -7.67 -12.81 0.88
C LEU A 71 -7.83 -12.43 2.36
N TYR A 72 -7.90 -11.13 2.62
CA TYR A 72 -8.06 -10.55 3.95
C TYR A 72 -9.40 -9.82 4.04
N ILE A 73 -10.19 -10.06 5.08
CA ILE A 73 -11.44 -9.32 5.31
C ILE A 73 -11.11 -8.06 6.12
N TRP A 74 -11.35 -6.90 5.52
CA TRP A 74 -11.24 -5.62 6.19
C TRP A 74 -12.52 -5.25 6.94
N ASN A 75 -12.36 -4.82 8.19
CA ASN A 75 -13.45 -4.29 8.99
C ASN A 75 -12.99 -3.09 9.84
N ASN A 76 -13.45 -1.89 9.48
CA ASN A 76 -13.13 -0.66 10.21
C ASN A 76 -13.60 -0.68 11.69
N ARG A 77 -14.56 -1.55 12.06
CA ARG A 77 -14.95 -1.69 13.47
C ARG A 77 -13.81 -2.23 14.33
N GLU A 78 -12.99 -3.14 13.80
CA GLU A 78 -11.84 -3.69 14.53
C GLU A 78 -10.86 -2.58 14.92
N VAL A 79 -10.52 -1.72 13.98
CA VAL A 79 -9.65 -0.55 14.19
C VAL A 79 -10.22 0.37 15.27
N LYS A 80 -11.52 0.64 15.23
CA LYS A 80 -12.19 1.49 16.24
C LYS A 80 -12.15 0.88 17.64
N LEU A 81 -12.36 -0.43 17.76
CA LEU A 81 -12.27 -1.14 19.03
C LEU A 81 -10.83 -1.14 19.57
N LEU A 82 -9.84 -1.43 18.74
CA LEU A 82 -8.42 -1.38 19.12
C LEU A 82 -8.01 0.02 19.61
N LYS A 83 -8.42 1.09 18.90
CA LYS A 83 -8.18 2.48 19.32
C LYS A 83 -8.84 2.78 20.68
N ALA A 84 -10.05 2.28 20.93
CA ALA A 84 -10.76 2.45 22.20
C ALA A 84 -10.12 1.68 23.37
N MET A 85 -9.51 0.53 23.09
CA MET A 85 -8.76 -0.28 24.07
C MET A 85 -7.38 0.30 24.39
N GLY A 86 -6.91 1.31 23.66
CA GLY A 86 -5.58 1.89 23.82
C GLY A 86 -4.49 1.21 22.98
N GLU A 87 -4.84 0.18 22.20
CA GLU A 87 -3.94 -0.56 21.31
C GLU A 87 -3.70 0.19 19.98
N LYS A 88 -3.15 1.40 20.09
CA LYS A 88 -2.98 2.31 18.95
C LYS A 88 -2.04 1.76 17.88
N ALA A 89 -0.97 1.08 18.29
CA ALA A 89 0.04 0.56 17.36
C ALA A 89 -0.57 -0.50 16.43
N GLU A 90 -1.30 -1.46 17.00
CA GLU A 90 -1.98 -2.50 16.22
C GLU A 90 -3.06 -1.92 15.30
N ALA A 91 -3.83 -0.93 15.79
CA ALA A 91 -4.82 -0.24 14.98
C ALA A 91 -4.20 0.47 13.77
N ILE A 92 -3.07 1.15 13.94
CA ILE A 92 -2.34 1.83 12.87
C ILE A 92 -1.85 0.80 11.84
N MET A 93 -1.21 -0.27 12.29
CA MET A 93 -0.73 -1.32 11.39
C MET A 93 -1.84 -1.95 10.55
N LEU A 94 -3.00 -2.19 11.16
CA LEU A 94 -4.16 -2.77 10.47
C LEU A 94 -4.72 -1.80 9.41
N GLU A 95 -4.80 -0.52 9.75
CA GLU A 95 -5.28 0.55 8.86
C GLU A 95 -4.30 0.81 7.70
N GLU A 96 -2.99 0.80 7.97
CA GLU A 96 -1.96 0.88 6.93
C GLU A 96 -2.08 -0.28 5.93
N GLU A 97 -2.13 -1.52 6.41
CA GLU A 97 -2.09 -2.70 5.55
C GLU A 97 -3.38 -2.93 4.75
N PHE A 98 -4.54 -2.70 5.35
CA PHE A 98 -5.82 -3.09 4.73
C PHE A 98 -6.67 -1.92 4.24
N PHE A 99 -6.36 -0.68 4.62
CA PHE A 99 -7.08 0.50 4.13
C PHE A 99 -6.22 1.38 3.24
N HIS A 100 -5.05 1.80 3.71
CA HIS A 100 -4.18 2.72 2.96
C HIS A 100 -3.46 2.03 1.81
N ARG A 101 -2.93 0.83 2.01
CA ARG A 101 -2.18 0.10 0.97
C ARG A 101 -3.00 -0.19 -0.29
N PRO A 102 -4.26 -0.67 -0.23
CA PRO A 102 -5.08 -0.83 -1.43
C PRO A 102 -5.34 0.49 -2.18
N GLN A 103 -5.55 1.59 -1.44
CA GLN A 103 -5.76 2.92 -2.04
C GLN A 103 -4.49 3.39 -2.75
N HIS A 104 -3.34 3.24 -2.11
CA HIS A 104 -2.04 3.57 -2.69
C HIS A 104 -1.78 2.79 -3.99
N VAL A 105 -2.03 1.49 -4.01
CA VAL A 105 -1.90 0.66 -5.22
C VAL A 105 -2.86 1.12 -6.32
N ALA A 106 -4.13 1.41 -5.98
CA ALA A 106 -5.12 1.89 -6.94
C ALA A 106 -4.70 3.23 -7.58
N SER A 107 -4.23 4.17 -6.76
CA SER A 107 -3.71 5.47 -7.21
C SER A 107 -2.49 5.31 -8.11
N LEU A 108 -1.52 4.46 -7.76
CA LEU A 108 -0.36 4.18 -8.60
C LEU A 108 -0.71 3.53 -9.93
N VAL A 109 -1.70 2.63 -9.95
CA VAL A 109 -2.21 2.04 -11.20
C VAL A 109 -2.80 3.14 -12.08
N ALA A 110 -3.58 4.06 -11.53
CA ALA A 110 -4.14 5.19 -12.28
C ALA A 110 -3.04 6.11 -12.86
N VAL A 111 -1.99 6.41 -12.09
CA VAL A 111 -0.83 7.17 -12.58
C VAL A 111 -0.07 6.39 -13.67
N SER A 112 0.13 5.08 -13.49
CA SER A 112 0.84 4.22 -14.44
C SER A 112 0.13 4.09 -15.78
N GLN A 113 -1.21 4.16 -15.80
CA GLN A 113 -1.99 4.18 -17.05
C GLN A 113 -1.72 5.44 -17.88
N LYS A 114 -1.39 6.56 -17.24
CA LYS A 114 -1.02 7.83 -17.91
C LYS A 114 0.44 7.85 -18.36
N PHE A 115 1.32 7.19 -17.60
CA PHE A 115 2.75 7.17 -17.85
C PHE A 115 3.27 5.74 -18.09
N PRO A 116 3.26 5.24 -19.34
CA PRO A 116 3.63 3.86 -19.66
C PRO A 116 5.06 3.45 -19.27
N ALA A 117 5.97 4.43 -19.13
CA ALA A 117 7.35 4.19 -18.70
C ALA A 117 7.50 4.01 -17.17
N MET A 118 6.48 4.36 -16.37
CA MET A 118 6.54 4.33 -14.91
C MET A 118 6.68 2.91 -14.34
N PRO A 119 5.93 1.88 -14.79
CA PRO A 119 6.11 0.52 -14.26
C PRO A 119 7.52 -0.04 -14.48
N GLY A 120 8.12 0.25 -15.64
CA GLY A 120 9.52 -0.11 -15.91
C GLY A 120 10.49 0.63 -15.00
N THR A 121 10.24 1.93 -14.75
CA THR A 121 11.03 2.75 -13.84
C THR A 121 10.97 2.22 -12.41
N LEU A 122 9.77 1.92 -11.89
CA LEU A 122 9.56 1.36 -10.56
C LEU A 122 10.38 0.08 -10.35
N ARG A 123 10.36 -0.83 -11.31
CA ARG A 123 11.14 -2.08 -11.25
C ARG A 123 12.64 -1.84 -11.17
N LEU A 124 13.15 -0.85 -11.92
CA LEU A 124 14.57 -0.49 -11.87
C LEU A 124 14.94 0.14 -10.51
N CYS A 125 14.11 1.06 -10.01
CA CYS A 125 14.36 1.76 -8.75
C CYS A 125 14.30 0.80 -7.56
N LYS A 126 13.25 -0.02 -7.44
CA LYS A 126 13.15 -1.04 -6.38
C LYS A 126 14.32 -2.02 -6.41
N ARG A 127 14.71 -2.48 -7.61
CA ARG A 127 15.89 -3.35 -7.76
C ARG A 127 17.18 -2.67 -7.32
N TRP A 128 17.36 -1.39 -7.66
CA TRP A 128 18.52 -0.61 -7.25
C TRP A 128 18.59 -0.40 -5.73
N VAL A 129 17.45 -0.06 -5.09
CA VAL A 129 17.33 0.07 -3.63
C VAL A 129 17.70 -1.25 -2.94
N ALA A 130 17.16 -2.37 -3.42
CA ALA A 130 17.50 -3.70 -2.92
C ALA A 130 18.99 -4.04 -3.11
N SER A 131 19.57 -3.75 -4.27
CA SER A 131 21.00 -3.98 -4.52
C SER A 131 21.93 -3.08 -3.70
N SER A 132 21.39 -1.98 -3.15
CA SER A 132 22.11 -1.06 -2.27
C SER A 132 21.94 -1.40 -0.79
N PHE A 133 21.30 -2.54 -0.47
CA PHE A 133 20.97 -2.97 0.90
C PHE A 133 20.09 -1.99 1.68
N LEU A 134 19.25 -1.23 0.97
CA LEU A 134 18.34 -0.24 1.58
C LEU A 134 16.89 -0.75 1.69
N SER A 135 16.59 -1.97 1.24
CA SER A 135 15.22 -2.52 1.23
C SER A 135 14.63 -2.78 2.61
N THR A 136 15.46 -2.85 3.67
CA THR A 136 14.99 -2.97 5.05
C THR A 136 14.70 -1.61 5.70
N GLU A 137 15.38 -0.56 5.22
CA GLU A 137 15.30 0.79 5.77
C GLU A 137 14.27 1.64 5.03
N VAL A 138 14.09 1.41 3.73
CA VAL A 138 13.20 2.16 2.86
C VAL A 138 12.03 1.27 2.43
N ARG A 139 10.83 1.62 2.91
CA ARG A 139 9.58 0.98 2.50
C ARG A 139 9.34 1.13 0.99
N GLU A 140 8.71 0.13 0.38
CA GLU A 140 8.45 0.14 -1.06
C GLU A 140 7.56 1.30 -1.49
N GLU A 141 6.57 1.65 -0.66
CA GLU A 141 5.64 2.75 -0.89
C GLU A 141 6.38 4.08 -1.04
N VAL A 142 7.46 4.29 -0.28
CA VAL A 142 8.31 5.49 -0.39
C VAL A 142 8.97 5.52 -1.77
N VAL A 143 9.58 4.42 -2.20
CA VAL A 143 10.21 4.32 -3.54
C VAL A 143 9.18 4.59 -4.64
N GLU A 144 7.96 4.09 -4.47
CA GLU A 144 6.89 4.30 -5.43
C GLU A 144 6.44 5.76 -5.52
N LEU A 145 6.30 6.45 -4.39
CA LEU A 145 5.98 7.88 -4.35
C LEU A 145 7.10 8.75 -4.94
N LEU A 146 8.37 8.42 -4.65
CA LEU A 146 9.53 9.10 -5.24
C LEU A 146 9.57 8.94 -6.76
N VAL A 147 9.24 7.75 -7.26
CA VAL A 147 9.15 7.54 -8.71
C VAL A 147 7.95 8.29 -9.26
N ALA A 148 6.78 8.24 -8.62
CA ALA A 148 5.58 8.96 -9.07
C ALA A 148 5.83 10.47 -9.20
N SER A 149 6.52 11.09 -8.24
CA SER A 149 6.83 12.52 -8.28
C SER A 149 7.65 12.91 -9.51
N CYS A 150 8.57 12.05 -9.96
CA CYS A 150 9.38 12.28 -11.17
C CYS A 150 8.54 12.34 -12.46
N PHE A 151 7.35 11.73 -12.47
CA PHE A 151 6.43 11.74 -13.62
C PHE A 151 5.38 12.86 -13.51
N ILE A 152 4.81 13.04 -12.32
CA ILE A 152 3.71 13.97 -12.06
C ILE A 152 4.20 15.42 -11.98
N SER A 153 5.37 15.63 -11.38
CA SER A 153 5.99 16.95 -11.19
C SER A 153 7.37 16.98 -11.86
N PRO A 154 7.44 16.91 -13.19
CA PRO A 154 8.68 16.63 -13.91
C PRO A 154 9.65 17.82 -13.99
N LEU A 155 9.23 19.01 -13.54
CA LEU A 155 10.02 20.24 -13.66
C LEU A 155 11.38 20.08 -12.96
N PRO A 156 12.47 20.59 -13.56
CA PRO A 156 12.55 21.46 -14.75
C PRO A 156 12.55 20.72 -16.11
N PHE A 157 12.21 19.44 -16.14
CA PHE A 157 12.25 18.58 -17.32
C PHE A 157 10.86 18.19 -17.83
N ALA A 158 10.81 17.28 -18.81
CA ALA A 158 9.58 16.62 -19.25
C ALA A 158 9.40 15.26 -18.53
N PRO A 159 8.17 14.73 -18.44
CA PRO A 159 7.92 13.40 -17.90
C PRO A 159 8.79 12.34 -18.60
N PRO A 160 9.39 11.39 -17.85
CA PRO A 160 10.24 10.37 -18.45
C PRO A 160 9.51 9.54 -19.51
N ALA A 161 10.05 9.49 -20.73
CA ALA A 161 9.51 8.68 -21.83
C ALA A 161 10.07 7.25 -21.87
N SER A 162 11.04 6.90 -21.00
CA SER A 162 11.62 5.56 -20.91
C SER A 162 11.96 5.18 -19.47
N PRO A 163 11.97 3.87 -19.14
CA PRO A 163 12.36 3.38 -17.81
C PRO A 163 13.72 3.87 -17.33
N LEU A 164 14.71 3.92 -18.24
CA LEU A 164 16.05 4.37 -17.91
C LEU A 164 16.09 5.87 -17.59
N ALA A 165 15.38 6.69 -18.38
CA ALA A 165 15.26 8.11 -18.09
C ALA A 165 14.60 8.34 -16.72
N GLY A 166 13.54 7.58 -16.40
CA GLY A 166 12.88 7.64 -15.10
C GLY A 166 13.81 7.23 -13.96
N PHE A 167 14.62 6.18 -14.15
CA PHE A 167 15.59 5.75 -13.16
C PHE A 167 16.66 6.83 -12.88
N ILE A 168 17.16 7.50 -13.93
CA ILE A 168 18.11 8.61 -13.77
C ILE A 168 17.45 9.79 -13.05
N ARG A 169 16.17 10.10 -13.34
CA ARG A 169 15.42 11.14 -12.61
C ARG A 169 15.26 10.82 -11.13
N PHE A 170 14.96 9.57 -10.80
CA PHE A 170 14.87 9.10 -9.43
C PHE A 170 16.19 9.27 -8.67
N LEU A 171 17.33 8.89 -9.27
CA LEU A 171 18.64 9.11 -8.67
C LEU A 171 18.97 10.60 -8.51
N TRP A 172 18.62 11.41 -9.51
CA TRP A 172 18.80 12.86 -9.45
C TRP A 172 18.00 13.45 -8.28
N LEU A 173 16.71 13.11 -8.16
CA LEU A 173 15.84 13.54 -7.06
C LEU A 173 16.46 13.20 -5.70
N ILE A 174 16.89 11.95 -5.50
CA ILE A 174 17.56 11.53 -4.25
C ILE A 174 18.80 12.38 -3.95
N SER A 175 19.60 12.68 -4.97
CA SER A 175 20.86 13.40 -4.79
C SER A 175 20.72 14.92 -4.61
N THR A 176 19.64 15.52 -5.10
CA THR A 176 19.52 16.99 -5.15
C THR A 176 18.38 17.56 -4.31
N PHE A 177 17.41 16.75 -3.91
CA PHE A 177 16.29 17.23 -3.11
C PHE A 177 16.73 17.59 -1.69
N ASP A 178 16.20 18.69 -1.15
CA ASP A 178 16.47 19.15 0.21
C ASP A 178 15.60 18.37 1.21
N TRP A 179 16.10 17.19 1.60
CA TRP A 179 15.42 16.28 2.51
C TRP A 179 15.34 16.82 3.95
N GLU A 180 16.28 17.67 4.35
CA GLU A 180 16.34 18.27 5.69
C GLU A 180 15.31 19.41 5.81
N GLY A 181 15.25 20.29 4.81
CA GLY A 181 14.44 21.50 4.86
C GLY A 181 13.00 21.30 4.41
N THR A 182 12.72 20.35 3.51
CA THR A 182 11.41 20.28 2.83
C THR A 182 10.86 18.86 2.74
N PRO A 183 9.56 18.63 3.00
CA PRO A 183 8.93 17.35 2.73
C PRO A 183 8.56 17.24 1.24
N LEU A 184 8.65 16.04 0.68
CA LEU A 184 8.19 15.78 -0.68
C LEU A 184 6.69 15.47 -0.68
N VAL A 185 5.87 16.40 -1.16
CA VAL A 185 4.42 16.18 -1.33
C VAL A 185 4.14 15.67 -2.75
N VAL A 186 3.45 14.55 -2.86
CA VAL A 186 3.12 13.89 -4.13
C VAL A 186 1.61 13.85 -4.30
N ASP A 187 1.11 14.51 -5.34
CA ASP A 187 -0.32 14.50 -5.69
C ASP A 187 -0.63 13.36 -6.68
N LEU A 188 -1.05 12.21 -6.17
CA LEU A 188 -1.40 11.06 -7.03
C LEU A 188 -2.70 11.27 -7.82
N GLU A 189 -3.53 12.26 -7.46
CA GLU A 189 -4.82 12.58 -8.10
C GLU A 189 -4.75 13.82 -9.02
N PHE A 190 -3.54 14.22 -9.42
CA PHE A 190 -3.21 15.50 -10.07
C PHE A 190 -4.09 15.93 -11.27
N ASP A 191 -4.72 15.01 -12.02
CA ASP A 191 -5.65 15.40 -13.10
C ASP A 191 -7.10 15.53 -12.62
N SER A 192 -7.55 14.59 -11.77
CA SER A 192 -8.97 14.46 -11.43
C SER A 192 -9.38 15.41 -10.32
N ASN A 193 -8.48 15.64 -9.35
CA ASN A 193 -8.72 16.50 -8.20
C ASN A 193 -7.39 17.12 -7.74
N PRO A 194 -6.86 18.09 -8.52
CA PRO A 194 -5.55 18.66 -8.26
C PRO A 194 -5.46 19.23 -6.85
N MET A 195 -4.32 19.04 -6.21
CA MET A 195 -4.06 19.50 -4.86
C MET A 195 -4.19 21.02 -4.76
N THR A 196 -5.02 21.48 -3.82
CA THR A 196 -5.15 22.90 -3.49
C THR A 196 -3.97 23.37 -2.64
N ASN A 197 -3.68 24.67 -2.66
CA ASN A 197 -2.62 25.25 -1.81
C ASN A 197 -2.87 25.03 -0.32
N GLU A 198 -4.14 25.01 0.09
CA GLU A 198 -4.55 24.73 1.48
C GLU A 198 -4.17 23.31 1.87
N LEU A 199 -4.55 22.32 1.05
CA LEU A 199 -4.23 20.93 1.33
C LEU A 199 -2.74 20.65 1.24
N TYR A 200 -2.04 21.26 0.27
CA TYR A 200 -0.59 21.18 0.20
C TYR A 200 0.05 21.64 1.51
N LYS A 201 -0.41 22.78 2.04
CA LYS A 201 0.08 23.30 3.31
C LYS A 201 -0.24 22.35 4.47
N GLU A 202 -1.44 21.78 4.52
CA GLU A 202 -1.79 20.77 5.53
C GLU A 202 -0.87 19.54 5.47
N CYS A 203 -0.54 19.05 4.28
CA CYS A 203 0.42 17.96 4.11
C CYS A 203 1.81 18.33 4.62
N VAL A 204 2.29 19.55 4.33
CA VAL A 204 3.60 20.04 4.82
C VAL A 204 3.59 20.18 6.35
N ASP A 205 2.56 20.80 6.92
CA ASP A 205 2.44 20.99 8.37
C ASP A 205 2.40 19.62 9.09
N ALA A 206 1.66 18.64 8.54
CA ALA A 206 1.62 17.28 9.08
C ALA A 206 2.97 16.55 8.97
N ALA A 207 3.69 16.77 7.86
CA ALA A 207 5.01 16.20 7.61
C ALA A 207 6.06 16.71 8.61
N GLU A 208 6.04 18.01 8.91
CA GLU A 208 6.92 18.64 9.90
C GLU A 208 6.67 18.09 11.30
N VAL A 209 5.40 17.97 11.71
CA VAL A 209 5.03 17.37 13.00
C VAL A 209 5.51 15.92 13.09
N ALA A 210 5.35 15.13 12.03
CA ALA A 210 5.83 13.74 12.00
C ALA A 210 7.36 13.65 12.06
N ARG A 211 8.06 14.57 11.40
CA ARG A 211 9.53 14.65 11.42
C ARG A 211 10.06 14.94 12.83
N ASP A 212 9.43 15.88 13.54
CA ASP A 212 9.79 16.22 14.91
C ASP A 212 9.58 15.04 15.87
N GLN A 213 8.46 14.33 15.71
CA GLN A 213 8.16 13.14 16.51
C GLN A 213 9.14 11.98 16.24
N ALA A 214 9.62 11.85 15.01
CA ALA A 214 10.58 10.83 14.60
C ALA A 214 12.04 11.17 14.96
N GLY A 215 12.30 12.33 15.60
CA GLY A 215 13.65 12.75 15.95
C GLY A 215 14.51 13.17 14.76
N GLY A 216 13.89 13.73 13.71
CA GLY A 216 14.59 14.19 12.50
C GLY A 216 14.69 13.12 11.43
N ALA A 217 13.56 12.51 11.05
CA ALA A 217 13.51 11.53 9.96
C ALA A 217 14.17 12.10 8.68
N PRO A 218 15.12 11.36 8.06
CA PRO A 218 15.93 11.88 6.96
C PRO A 218 15.16 12.00 5.65
N ILE A 219 14.00 11.34 5.51
CA ILE A 219 13.15 11.40 4.32
C ILE A 219 11.71 11.55 4.79
N CYS A 220 11.04 12.60 4.33
CA CYS A 220 9.62 12.81 4.57
C CYS A 220 8.89 12.90 3.23
N VAL A 221 8.00 11.96 2.97
CA VAL A 221 7.19 11.90 1.75
C VAL A 221 5.73 11.79 2.14
N CYS A 222 4.90 12.65 1.57
CA CYS A 222 3.48 12.74 1.89
C CYS A 222 2.65 12.73 0.62
N THR A 223 1.47 12.14 0.71
CA THR A 223 0.38 12.22 -0.27
C THR A 223 -0.89 12.59 0.50
N ARG A 224 -1.91 13.07 -0.21
CA ARG A 224 -3.27 13.21 0.33
C ARG A 224 -3.75 11.89 0.94
#